data_AF-A0A382L4V6-F1
#
_entry.id   AF-A0A382L4V6-F1
#
_cell.length_a   1.000
_cell.length_b   1.000
_cell.length_c   1.000
_cell.angle_alpha   90.00
_cell.angle_beta   90.00
_cell.angle_gamma   90.00
#
_symmetry.space_group_name_H-M   'P 1'
#
loop_
_entity.id
_entity.type
_entity.pdbx_description
1 polymer ?
#
loop_
_entity_poly.entity_id
_entity_poly.type
_entity_poly.pdbx_seq_one_letter_code
_entity_poly.pdbx_strand_id
1 'polypeptide(L)'
;NGATRVVLGSHRNYSANVYQSEENIDYFTPDTKENTNNTVQAVMPKGSILFYMGSTLHGGGANRSDKPRAGIINTYSLGWLRQEENQYLNVPKKIAKQYSETVQKLMGYQMHRNLGDYQETEDE
;
A
#
# COMPACT_ATOMS: atom_id res chain seq x y z
N ASN A 1 -19.90 -3.50 4.35
CA ASN A 1 -20.54 -2.18 4.62
C ASN A 1 -19.60 -1.04 4.26
N GLY A 2 -19.30 -0.84 2.97
CA GLY A 2 -18.28 0.13 2.52
C GLY A 2 -16.95 -0.55 2.21
N ALA A 3 -16.99 -1.65 1.44
CA ALA A 3 -15.81 -2.37 0.96
C ALA A 3 -14.87 -1.44 0.17
N THR A 4 -13.58 -1.76 0.14
CA THR A 4 -12.60 -1.00 -0.66
C THR A 4 -13.04 -0.99 -2.12
N ARG A 5 -13.06 0.19 -2.75
CA ARG A 5 -13.28 0.37 -4.18
C ARG A 5 -11.92 0.34 -4.89
N VAL A 6 -11.87 -0.32 -6.04
CA VAL A 6 -10.66 -0.47 -6.85
C VAL A 6 -11.02 -0.18 -8.31
N VAL A 7 -10.20 0.60 -9.00
CA VAL A 7 -10.33 0.81 -10.44
C VAL A 7 -9.48 -0.25 -11.16
N LEU A 8 -10.14 -1.21 -11.82
CA LEU A 8 -9.46 -2.30 -12.50
C LEU A 8 -8.56 -1.76 -13.63
N GLY A 9 -7.35 -2.30 -13.73
CA GLY A 9 -6.38 -1.93 -14.77
C GLY A 9 -5.64 -0.61 -14.57
N SER A 10 -6.01 0.22 -13.60
CA SER A 10 -5.43 1.57 -13.44
C SER A 10 -3.92 1.57 -13.17
N HIS A 11 -3.39 0.49 -12.58
CA HIS A 11 -1.95 0.31 -12.31
C HIS A 11 -1.07 0.32 -13.57
N ARG A 12 -1.66 0.15 -14.77
CA ARG A 12 -0.97 0.16 -16.07
C ARG A 12 -0.78 1.58 -16.63
N ASN A 13 -1.55 2.54 -16.13
CA ASN A 13 -1.56 3.89 -16.65
C ASN A 13 -0.67 4.78 -15.77
N TYR A 14 0.59 4.89 -16.17
CA TYR A 14 1.63 5.63 -15.45
C TYR A 14 1.47 7.17 -15.52
N SER A 15 0.53 7.68 -16.32
CA SER A 15 0.27 9.13 -16.44
C SER A 15 -0.59 9.63 -15.28
N ALA A 16 -0.03 9.64 -14.07
CA ALA A 16 -0.52 10.45 -12.96
C ALA A 16 -0.19 11.96 -13.14
N ASN A 17 -0.01 12.43 -14.39
CA ASN A 17 -0.10 13.85 -14.72
C ASN A 17 -1.58 14.23 -14.76
N VAL A 18 -2.19 14.24 -13.56
CA VAL A 18 -3.54 14.75 -13.33
C VAL A 18 -3.44 16.27 -13.21
N TYR A 19 -3.08 16.92 -14.31
CA TYR A 19 -3.43 18.29 -14.58
C TYR A 19 -4.07 18.31 -15.97
N GLN A 20 -5.40 18.29 -15.96
CA GLN A 20 -6.28 18.90 -16.97
C GLN A 20 -5.87 18.69 -18.45
N SER A 21 -6.46 17.68 -19.08
CA SER A 21 -6.95 17.90 -20.45
C SER A 21 -8.42 17.50 -20.49
N GLU A 22 -9.22 18.27 -21.22
CA GLU A 22 -10.68 18.10 -21.34
C GLU A 22 -11.09 16.73 -21.95
N GLU A 23 -10.12 15.96 -22.45
CA GLU A 23 -10.31 14.64 -23.05
C GLU A 23 -9.91 13.47 -22.13
N ASN A 24 -9.38 13.73 -20.94
CA ASN A 24 -8.95 12.68 -20.02
C ASN A 24 -10.07 12.34 -19.02
N ILE A 25 -10.53 11.07 -19.08
CA ILE A 25 -11.46 10.46 -18.13
C ILE A 25 -11.00 10.80 -16.72
N ASP A 26 -11.81 11.58 -16.00
CA ASP A 26 -11.56 11.92 -14.61
C ASP A 26 -11.75 10.68 -13.75
N TYR A 27 -10.67 9.93 -13.56
CA TYR A 27 -10.65 8.74 -12.71
C TYR A 27 -10.84 9.05 -11.22
N PHE A 28 -10.75 10.33 -10.81
CA PHE A 28 -10.79 10.76 -9.42
C PHE A 28 -12.14 11.33 -8.98
N THR A 29 -12.99 11.81 -9.89
CA THR A 29 -14.37 12.14 -9.52
C THR A 29 -15.20 10.86 -9.39
N PRO A 30 -15.66 10.54 -8.16
CA PRO A 30 -16.56 9.41 -7.96
C PRO A 30 -17.89 9.75 -8.63
N ASP A 31 -18.46 8.79 -9.36
CA ASP A 31 -19.86 8.82 -9.84
C ASP A 31 -20.18 9.63 -11.12
N THR A 32 -19.24 9.79 -12.07
CA THR A 32 -19.64 10.10 -13.46
C THR A 32 -19.97 8.80 -14.24
N LYS A 33 -20.99 8.83 -15.11
CA LYS A 33 -21.41 7.65 -15.91
C LYS A 33 -20.25 7.03 -16.72
N GLU A 34 -19.25 7.82 -17.11
CA GLU A 34 -18.08 7.36 -17.88
C GLU A 34 -16.97 6.75 -17.00
N ASN A 35 -16.81 7.16 -15.74
CA ASN A 35 -15.75 6.65 -14.83
C ASN A 35 -16.16 5.40 -14.01
N THR A 36 -17.44 5.01 -14.07
CA THR A 36 -17.98 3.90 -13.24
C THR A 36 -17.70 2.50 -13.79
N ASN A 37 -17.39 2.35 -15.08
CA ASN A 37 -17.40 1.03 -15.73
C ASN A 37 -16.32 0.05 -15.21
N ASN A 38 -15.21 0.54 -14.66
CA ASN A 38 -14.12 -0.30 -14.16
C ASN A 38 -13.91 -0.22 -12.64
N THR A 39 -14.76 0.50 -11.90
CA THR A 39 -14.66 0.56 -10.44
C THR A 39 -15.44 -0.59 -9.82
N VAL A 40 -14.76 -1.45 -9.07
CA VAL A 40 -15.36 -2.60 -8.37
C VAL A 40 -15.17 -2.51 -6.86
N GLN A 41 -16.11 -3.09 -6.11
CA GLN A 41 -15.96 -3.26 -4.66
C GLN A 41 -15.33 -4.61 -4.33
N ALA A 42 -14.28 -4.60 -3.52
CA ALA A 42 -13.66 -5.81 -2.96
C ALA A 42 -14.50 -6.36 -1.80
N VAL A 43 -15.66 -6.95 -2.13
CA VAL A 43 -16.54 -7.61 -1.15
C VAL A 43 -15.90 -8.93 -0.72
N MET A 44 -15.65 -9.07 0.58
CA MET A 44 -14.80 -10.12 1.13
C MET A 44 -15.35 -10.67 2.46
N PRO A 45 -15.50 -11.99 2.60
CA PRO A 45 -15.67 -12.63 3.91
C PRO A 45 -14.44 -12.45 4.82
N LYS A 46 -14.61 -12.69 6.12
CA LYS A 46 -13.50 -12.69 7.09
C LYS A 46 -12.45 -13.74 6.68
N GLY A 47 -11.19 -13.34 6.62
CA GLY A 47 -10.07 -14.19 6.21
C GLY A 47 -9.68 -14.08 4.74
N SER A 48 -10.48 -13.40 3.90
CA SER A 48 -10.09 -13.04 2.54
C SER A 48 -9.09 -11.87 2.53
N ILE A 49 -8.32 -11.75 1.45
CA ILE A 49 -7.31 -10.72 1.27
C ILE A 49 -7.49 -10.07 -0.11
N LEU A 50 -7.31 -8.75 -0.16
CA LEU A 50 -7.16 -7.98 -1.40
C LEU A 50 -5.67 -7.62 -1.57
N PHE A 51 -5.05 -8.07 -2.66
CA PHE A 51 -3.71 -7.63 -3.07
C PHE A 51 -3.83 -6.64 -4.23
N TYR A 52 -3.11 -5.53 -4.16
CA TYR A 52 -3.04 -4.55 -5.23
C TYR A 52 -1.68 -3.82 -5.24
N MET A 53 -1.29 -3.29 -6.40
CA MET A 53 -0.06 -2.51 -6.57
C MET A 53 -0.23 -1.08 -6.03
N GLY A 54 0.83 -0.45 -5.55
CA GLY A 54 0.78 0.94 -5.06
C GLY A 54 0.28 1.97 -6.09
N SER A 55 0.39 1.67 -7.39
CA SER A 55 -0.16 2.48 -8.49
C SER A 55 -1.65 2.22 -8.80
N THR A 56 -2.30 1.30 -8.09
CA THR A 56 -3.72 1.01 -8.30
C THR A 56 -4.55 2.12 -7.65
N LEU A 57 -5.47 2.72 -8.39
CA LEU A 57 -6.43 3.67 -7.86
C LEU A 57 -7.44 2.89 -7.02
N HIS A 58 -7.59 3.31 -5.77
CA HIS A 58 -8.44 2.65 -4.81
C HIS A 58 -8.87 3.65 -3.72
N GLY A 59 -9.89 3.28 -2.96
CA GLY A 59 -10.33 4.08 -1.82
C GLY A 59 -11.39 3.38 -0.99
N GLY A 60 -11.68 3.92 0.19
CA GLY A 60 -12.80 3.46 1.00
C GLY A 60 -14.13 3.58 0.24
N GLY A 61 -14.99 2.57 0.37
CA GLY A 61 -16.40 2.68 -0.02
C GLY A 61 -17.21 3.34 1.10
N ALA A 62 -18.27 4.06 0.73
CA ALA A 62 -19.17 4.65 1.72
C ALA A 62 -19.81 3.56 2.60
N ASN A 63 -19.61 3.65 3.91
CA ASN A 63 -20.31 2.82 4.88
C ASN A 63 -21.69 3.42 5.16
N ARG A 64 -22.75 2.81 4.63
CA ARG A 64 -24.15 3.21 4.85
C ARG A 64 -24.89 2.32 5.87
N SER A 65 -24.15 1.49 6.62
CA SER A 65 -24.72 0.67 7.68
C SER A 65 -24.62 1.36 9.05
N ASP A 66 -25.25 0.75 10.05
CA ASP A 66 -25.21 1.14 11.46
C ASP A 66 -24.00 0.58 12.23
N LYS A 67 -23.12 -0.18 11.56
CA LYS A 67 -21.99 -0.88 12.19
C LYS A 67 -20.64 -0.43 11.64
N PRO A 68 -19.58 -0.40 12.46
CA PRO A 68 -18.23 -0.14 11.97
C PRO A 68 -17.71 -1.29 11.10
N ARG A 69 -16.64 -1.02 10.34
CA ARG A 69 -15.90 -2.00 9.55
C ARG A 69 -14.41 -1.89 9.83
N ALA A 70 -13.81 -2.94 10.37
CA ALA A 70 -12.36 -3.01 10.56
C ALA A 70 -11.70 -3.82 9.44
N GLY A 71 -10.45 -3.48 9.14
CA GLY A 71 -9.56 -4.23 8.26
C GLY A 71 -8.13 -4.06 8.74
N ILE A 72 -7.27 -5.02 8.41
CA ILE A 72 -5.83 -4.94 8.64
C ILE A 72 -5.17 -4.65 7.30
N ILE A 73 -4.34 -3.60 7.26
CA ILE A 73 -3.58 -3.22 6.09
C ILE A 73 -2.11 -3.52 6.38
N ASN A 74 -1.46 -4.26 5.47
CA ASN A 74 -0.02 -4.45 5.47
C ASN A 74 0.51 -4.00 4.12
N THR A 75 1.51 -3.12 4.14
CA THR A 75 2.17 -2.60 2.94
C THR A 75 3.55 -3.20 2.82
N TYR A 76 3.93 -3.57 1.59
CA TYR A 76 5.29 -3.98 1.25
C TYR A 76 5.90 -2.90 0.38
N SER A 77 7.15 -2.55 0.69
CA SER A 77 7.93 -1.56 -0.05
C SER A 77 9.28 -2.15 -0.42
N LEU A 78 9.95 -1.52 -1.40
CA LEU A 78 11.33 -1.85 -1.74
C LEU A 78 12.24 -1.58 -0.54
N GLY A 79 13.24 -2.43 -0.31
CA GLY A 79 14.09 -2.35 0.88
C GLY A 79 14.92 -1.07 1.00
N TRP A 80 15.06 -0.31 -0.08
CA TRP A 80 15.73 1.00 -0.08
C TRP A 80 14.79 2.18 0.26
N LEU A 81 13.48 1.94 0.44
CA LEU A 81 12.53 2.96 0.86
C LEU A 81 12.40 2.93 2.38
N ARG A 82 12.16 4.12 2.97
CA ARG A 82 11.88 4.25 4.40
C ARG A 82 10.55 3.55 4.72
N GLN A 83 10.52 2.79 5.81
CA GLN A 83 9.28 2.22 6.35
C GLN A 83 8.38 3.35 6.87
N GLU A 84 7.07 3.19 6.72
CA GLU A 84 6.06 4.08 7.31
C GLU A 84 6.08 3.99 8.85
N GLU A 85 6.25 2.78 9.37
CA GLU A 85 6.40 2.48 10.79
C GLU A 85 7.75 1.80 11.08
N ASN A 86 8.52 2.37 12.02
CA ASN A 86 9.82 1.83 12.41
C ASN A 86 9.65 0.73 13.48
N GLN A 87 9.20 -0.45 13.05
CA GLN A 87 8.92 -1.60 13.93
C GLN A 87 10.13 -1.98 14.80
N TYR A 88 11.36 -1.85 14.29
CA TYR A 88 12.59 -2.14 15.04
C TYR A 88 12.88 -1.16 16.19
N LEU A 89 12.23 0.01 16.22
CA LEU A 89 12.26 0.98 17.34
C LEU A 89 11.06 0.80 18.28
N ASN A 90 9.89 0.45 17.73
CA ASN A 90 8.63 0.38 18.48
C ASN A 90 8.39 -0.97 19.16
N VAL A 91 8.93 -2.07 18.61
CA VAL A 91 8.76 -3.42 19.15
C VAL A 91 9.96 -3.79 20.03
N PRO A 92 9.76 -4.17 21.30
CA PRO A 92 10.86 -4.60 22.16
C PRO A 92 11.64 -5.76 21.51
N LYS A 93 12.97 -5.66 21.50
CA LYS A 93 13.86 -6.68 20.87
C LYS A 93 13.58 -8.11 21.35
N LYS A 94 13.19 -8.29 22.62
CA LYS A 94 12.82 -9.60 23.18
C LYS A 94 11.60 -10.24 22.49
N ILE A 95 10.65 -9.43 22.03
CA ILE A 95 9.45 -9.87 21.30
C ILE A 95 9.82 -10.11 19.83
N ALA A 96 10.58 -9.19 19.22
CA ALA A 96 11.00 -9.32 17.82
C ALA A 96 11.74 -10.65 17.54
N LYS A 97 12.60 -11.08 18.47
CA LYS A 97 13.35 -12.34 18.39
C LYS A 97 12.48 -13.61 18.39
N GLN A 98 11.20 -13.53 18.79
CA GLN A 98 10.29 -14.67 18.81
C GLN A 98 9.65 -14.95 17.44
N TYR A 99 9.73 -14.00 16.51
CA TYR A 99 9.22 -14.19 15.15
C TYR A 99 10.21 -14.95 14.27
N SER A 100 9.72 -15.50 13.15
CA SER A 100 10.59 -16.09 12.14
C SER A 100 11.58 -15.08 11.58
N GLU A 101 12.71 -15.55 11.05
CA GLU A 101 13.72 -14.70 10.42
C GLU A 101 13.11 -13.83 9.31
N THR A 102 12.20 -14.39 8.50
CA THR A 102 11.49 -13.64 7.46
C THR A 102 10.72 -12.44 8.02
N VAL A 103 10.01 -12.61 9.13
CA VAL A 103 9.28 -11.49 9.76
C VAL A 103 10.24 -10.49 10.37
N GLN A 104 11.32 -10.93 11.02
CA GLN A 104 12.35 -10.01 11.54
C GLN A 104 12.96 -9.14 10.43
N LYS A 105 13.24 -9.73 9.27
CA LYS A 105 13.70 -8.99 8.08
C LYS A 105 12.68 -7.95 7.63
N LEU A 106 11.40 -8.31 7.53
CA LEU A 106 10.31 -7.39 7.17
C LEU A 106 10.08 -6.28 8.21
N MET A 107 10.37 -6.53 9.49
CA MET A 107 10.34 -5.52 10.56
C MET A 107 11.46 -4.48 10.46
N GLY A 108 12.40 -4.62 9.52
CA GLY A 108 13.50 -3.67 9.31
C GLY A 108 14.81 -4.05 10.00
N TYR A 109 14.95 -5.27 10.52
CA TYR A 109 16.23 -5.76 11.03
C TYR A 109 17.20 -6.21 9.93
N GLN A 110 16.84 -6.04 8.65
CA GLN A 110 17.71 -6.27 7.51
C GLN A 110 18.01 -4.95 6.80
N MET A 111 19.29 -4.72 6.53
CA MET A 111 19.76 -3.63 5.67
C MET A 111 19.58 -3.99 4.19
N HIS A 112 19.19 -3.02 3.36
CA HIS A 112 19.14 -3.21 1.92
C HIS A 112 20.50 -2.95 1.28
N ARG A 113 21.24 -4.02 0.97
CA ARG A 113 22.62 -3.93 0.46
C ARG A 113 23.45 -3.04 1.40
N ASN A 114 24.18 -2.07 0.85
CA ASN A 114 25.02 -1.14 1.59
C ASN A 114 24.33 0.24 1.76
N LEU A 115 23.00 0.31 1.63
CA LEU A 115 22.30 1.60 1.72
C LEU A 115 22.33 2.14 3.15
N GLY A 116 22.98 3.29 3.34
CA GLY A 116 23.23 3.88 4.65
C GLY A 116 24.47 3.34 5.35
N ASP A 117 25.27 2.52 4.65
CA ASP A 117 26.59 2.09 5.09
C ASP A 117 27.59 3.23 4.88
N TYR A 118 28.44 3.49 5.87
CA TYR A 118 29.62 4.32 5.68
C TYR A 118 30.76 3.40 5.27
N GLN A 119 31.08 3.38 3.98
CA GLN A 119 32.21 2.62 3.48
C GLN A 119 33.44 3.49 3.66
N GLU A 120 34.33 3.13 4.58
CA GLU A 120 35.69 3.66 4.57
C GLU A 120 36.31 3.27 3.22
N THR A 121 36.43 4.23 2.32
CA THR A 121 37.34 4.08 1.17
C THR A 121 38.74 4.22 1.73
N GLU A 122 39.64 3.31 1.37
CA GLU A 122 41.07 3.51 1.65
C GLU A 122 41.47 4.85 0.99
N ASP A 123 41.62 5.88 1.82
CA ASP A 123 42.17 7.15 1.39
C ASP A 123 43.64 6.90 0.98
N GLU A 124 43.97 7.19 -0.29
CA GLU A 124 45.34 7.37 -0.76
C GLU A 124 46.03 8.55 -0.06
#